data_AF-A0A527GJT1-F1
#
_entry.id   AF-A0A527GJT1-F1
#
_cell.length_a   1.000
_cell.length_b   1.000
_cell.length_c   1.000
_cell.angle_alpha   90.00
_cell.angle_beta   90.00
_cell.angle_gamma   90.00
#
_symmetry.space_group_name_H-M   'P 1'
#
loop_
_entity.id
_entity.type
_entity.pdbx_description
1 polymer ?
#
loop_
_entity_poly.entity_id
_entity_poly.type
_entity_poly.pdbx_seq_one_letter_code
_entity_poly.pdbx_strand_id
1 'polypeptide(L)'
;YTTIAIVGVVVLVLAWWLLSITAAIGFLIGAVLSGAAGFIGMHVSVRANVRTAQAASNSLAAGLDIAFKSGAITGMLVAGLALLGVSIYYLILTHFMGLQPNDRIVIDSLVSLGFGASLISIFARLGGGIFTKGADVGGDLVGKVEAGIPEDDPRNPATIADNVGDNVGDCAGMAADLFETYAVTVVATMVLAAIFFGGTAVLGAAMLYPLAICGACILTSIVGTFFVKLGSNGSIMGALYKGLIVTGLLSIVGLGVATQVTLGWGEIGTVAGMVITGKNLFICGLIGLVVTGLIVVITEYYTGTNKRPVNSIAQASVTGHGTNVIQGLAVS
;
A
#
# COMPACT_ATOMS: atom_id res chain seq x y z
N TYR A 1 2.98 18.86 -5.48
CA TYR A 1 2.76 19.08 -4.04
C TYR A 1 2.21 20.47 -3.69
N THR A 2 2.72 21.58 -4.24
CA THR A 2 2.21 22.95 -3.91
C THR A 2 0.70 23.10 -4.06
N THR A 3 0.14 22.69 -5.20
CA THR A 3 -1.31 22.71 -5.44
C THR A 3 -2.09 21.88 -4.42
N ILE A 4 -1.57 20.68 -4.10
CA ILE A 4 -2.17 19.78 -3.13
C ILE A 4 -2.15 20.43 -1.73
N ALA A 5 -1.07 21.11 -1.37
CA ALA A 5 -0.95 21.81 -0.10
C ALA A 5 -1.95 22.95 0.04
N ILE A 6 -2.21 23.71 -1.04
CA ILE A 6 -3.23 24.78 -1.04
C ILE A 6 -4.62 24.18 -0.73
N VAL A 7 -5.00 23.11 -1.43
CA VAL A 7 -6.26 22.40 -1.17
C VAL A 7 -6.29 21.83 0.26
N GLY A 8 -5.18 21.25 0.71
CA GLY A 8 -5.03 20.72 2.06
C GLY A 8 -5.23 21.78 3.14
N VAL A 9 -4.70 23.00 2.96
CA VAL A 9 -4.91 24.11 3.91
C VAL A 9 -6.38 24.51 3.97
N VAL A 10 -7.08 24.58 2.83
CA VAL A 10 -8.52 24.89 2.82
C VAL A 10 -9.29 23.83 3.59
N VAL A 11 -9.03 22.55 3.31
CA VAL A 11 -9.70 21.43 4.00
C VAL A 11 -9.35 21.39 5.50
N LEU A 12 -8.12 21.72 5.88
CA LEU A 12 -7.69 21.83 7.27
C LEU A 12 -8.51 22.88 8.04
N VAL A 13 -8.70 24.06 7.46
CA VAL A 13 -9.50 25.14 8.07
C VAL A 13 -10.96 24.71 8.20
N LEU A 14 -11.51 24.03 7.19
CA LEU A 14 -12.87 23.50 7.24
C LEU A 14 -13.03 22.41 8.30
N ALA A 15 -12.07 21.49 8.41
CA ALA A 15 -12.07 20.43 9.43
C ALA A 15 -12.01 21.03 10.85
N TRP A 16 -11.21 22.10 11.03
CA TRP A 16 -11.15 22.80 12.31
C TRP A 16 -12.48 23.48 12.65
N TRP A 17 -13.09 24.16 11.68
CA TRP A 17 -14.33 24.92 11.89
C TRP A 17 -15.57 24.03 12.08
N LEU A 18 -15.66 22.92 11.34
CA LEU A 18 -16.85 22.05 11.33
C LEU A 18 -16.80 20.89 12.34
N LEU A 19 -15.59 20.41 12.70
CA LEU A 19 -15.42 19.25 13.57
C LEU A 19 -14.77 19.64 14.90
N SER A 20 -13.45 19.74 14.92
CA SER A 20 -12.67 20.10 16.11
C SER A 20 -11.22 20.38 15.75
N ILE A 21 -10.48 20.99 16.69
CA ILE A 21 -9.04 21.21 16.52
C ILE A 21 -8.26 19.89 16.44
N THR A 22 -8.67 18.86 17.16
CA THR A 22 -8.04 17.54 17.09
C THR A 22 -8.36 16.86 15.77
N ALA A 23 -9.57 17.00 15.22
CA ALA A 23 -9.87 16.53 13.86
C ALA A 23 -8.95 17.19 12.82
N ALA A 24 -8.77 18.50 12.89
CA ALA A 24 -7.87 19.23 12.01
C ALA A 24 -6.40 18.77 12.16
N ILE A 25 -5.91 18.57 13.39
CA ILE A 25 -4.56 18.04 13.64
C ILE A 25 -4.42 16.62 13.06
N GLY A 26 -5.43 15.76 13.24
CA GLY A 26 -5.45 14.43 12.66
C GLY A 26 -5.30 14.47 11.14
N PHE A 27 -6.13 15.29 10.47
CA PHE A 27 -6.02 15.53 9.03
C PHE A 27 -4.63 16.00 8.61
N LEU A 28 -4.04 16.96 9.33
CA LEU A 28 -2.71 17.46 9.04
C LEU A 28 -1.64 16.35 9.15
N ILE A 29 -1.70 15.54 10.20
CA ILE A 29 -0.77 14.40 10.40
C ILE A 29 -0.88 13.43 9.22
N GLY A 30 -2.10 13.02 8.87
CA GLY A 30 -2.33 12.09 7.75
C GLY A 30 -1.83 12.64 6.42
N ALA A 31 -2.10 13.91 6.13
CA ALA A 31 -1.65 14.57 4.91
C ALA A 31 -0.12 14.69 4.85
N VAL A 32 0.53 15.15 5.93
CA VAL A 32 1.99 15.31 5.96
C VAL A 32 2.69 13.96 5.84
N LEU A 33 2.23 12.93 6.56
CA LEU A 33 2.83 11.60 6.51
C LEU A 33 2.63 10.92 5.16
N SER A 34 1.45 11.03 4.54
CA SER A 34 1.19 10.53 3.18
C SER A 34 2.08 11.22 2.14
N GLY A 35 2.21 12.55 2.24
CA GLY A 35 3.10 13.33 1.37
C GLY A 35 4.57 12.95 1.56
N ALA A 36 5.00 12.74 2.80
CA ALA A 36 6.35 12.29 3.13
C ALA A 36 6.62 10.87 2.59
N ALA A 37 5.66 9.95 2.72
CA ALA A 37 5.76 8.59 2.19
C ALA A 37 5.98 8.59 0.68
N GLY A 38 5.18 9.36 -0.08
CA GLY A 38 5.35 9.51 -1.52
C GLY A 38 6.68 10.15 -1.91
N PHE A 39 7.05 11.26 -1.27
CA PHE A 39 8.25 12.00 -1.59
C PHE A 39 9.54 11.22 -1.28
N ILE A 40 9.61 10.58 -0.10
CA ILE A 40 10.77 9.77 0.28
C ILE A 40 10.85 8.52 -0.62
N GLY A 41 9.72 7.87 -0.91
CA GLY A 41 9.66 6.73 -1.82
C GLY A 41 10.23 7.06 -3.20
N MET A 42 9.82 8.18 -3.79
CA MET A 42 10.38 8.68 -5.05
C MET A 42 11.89 8.91 -4.97
N HIS A 43 12.38 9.53 -3.90
CA HIS A 43 13.81 9.78 -3.71
C HIS A 43 14.65 8.49 -3.60
N VAL A 44 14.09 7.44 -3.01
CA VAL A 44 14.73 6.12 -2.96
C VAL A 44 14.78 5.52 -4.36
N SER A 45 13.66 5.53 -5.10
CA SER A 45 13.58 4.98 -6.46
C SER A 45 14.57 5.65 -7.41
N VAL A 46 14.59 6.99 -7.49
CA VAL A 46 15.48 7.73 -8.41
C VAL A 46 16.95 7.36 -8.19
N ARG A 47 17.38 7.19 -6.94
CA ARG A 47 18.77 6.80 -6.63
C ARG A 47 19.03 5.31 -6.86
N ALA A 48 18.02 4.48 -6.69
CA ALA A 48 18.12 3.04 -6.90
C ALA A 48 18.20 2.69 -8.38
N ASN A 49 17.50 3.40 -9.27
CA ASN A 49 17.42 3.08 -10.71
C ASN A 49 18.81 2.95 -11.36
N VAL A 50 19.69 3.94 -11.16
CA VAL A 50 21.06 3.90 -11.70
C VAL A 50 21.90 2.77 -11.08
N ARG A 51 21.69 2.48 -9.80
CA ARG A 51 22.40 1.38 -9.10
C ARG A 51 21.94 0.02 -9.61
N THR A 52 20.63 -0.14 -9.84
CA THR A 52 20.03 -1.34 -10.42
C THR A 52 20.56 -1.57 -11.82
N ALA A 53 20.62 -0.53 -12.66
CA ALA A 53 21.18 -0.63 -14.01
C ALA A 53 22.64 -1.10 -13.98
N GLN A 54 23.47 -0.50 -13.12
CA GLN A 54 24.88 -0.90 -12.98
C GLN A 54 25.06 -2.30 -12.36
N ALA A 55 24.16 -2.73 -11.48
CA ALA A 55 24.22 -4.08 -10.94
C ALA A 55 23.76 -5.14 -11.95
N ALA A 56 22.78 -4.81 -12.79
CA ALA A 56 22.29 -5.67 -13.86
C ALA A 56 23.37 -5.95 -14.92
N SER A 57 24.34 -5.04 -15.12
CA SER A 57 25.49 -5.29 -16.00
C SER A 57 26.41 -6.40 -15.49
N ASN A 58 26.36 -6.73 -14.19
CA ASN A 58 27.14 -7.81 -13.60
C ASN A 58 26.35 -9.12 -13.56
N SER A 59 25.12 -9.09 -13.07
CA SER A 59 24.22 -10.26 -13.11
C SER A 59 22.77 -9.87 -12.84
N LEU A 60 21.84 -10.71 -13.30
CA LEU A 60 20.41 -10.59 -12.98
C LEU A 60 20.15 -10.61 -11.46
N ALA A 61 20.88 -11.46 -10.72
CA ALA A 61 20.73 -11.58 -9.28
C ALA A 61 21.15 -10.29 -8.55
N ALA A 62 22.23 -9.65 -9.00
CA ALA A 62 22.69 -8.38 -8.42
C ALA A 62 21.70 -7.24 -8.72
N GLY A 63 21.17 -7.17 -9.95
CA GLY A 63 20.12 -6.21 -10.31
C GLY A 63 18.86 -6.39 -9.44
N LEU A 64 18.37 -7.62 -9.30
CA LEU A 64 17.22 -7.95 -8.47
C LEU A 64 17.44 -7.59 -7.00
N ASP A 65 18.63 -7.86 -6.45
CA ASP A 65 18.94 -7.59 -5.04
C ASP A 65 18.86 -6.08 -4.73
N ILE A 66 19.41 -5.21 -5.59
CA ILE A 66 19.32 -3.76 -5.41
C ILE A 66 17.88 -3.27 -5.60
N ALA A 67 17.21 -3.70 -6.66
CA ALA A 67 15.83 -3.30 -6.95
C ALA A 67 14.89 -3.69 -5.80
N PHE A 68 14.97 -4.94 -5.35
CA PHE A 68 14.14 -5.44 -4.26
C PHE A 68 14.42 -4.73 -2.94
N LYS A 69 15.69 -4.52 -2.57
CA LYS A 69 16.04 -3.78 -1.34
C LYS A 69 15.52 -2.35 -1.36
N SER A 70 15.59 -1.67 -2.52
CA SER A 70 15.06 -0.32 -2.64
C SER A 70 13.53 -0.27 -2.46
N GLY A 71 12.80 -1.21 -3.07
CA GLY A 71 11.35 -1.35 -2.88
C GLY A 71 10.98 -1.71 -1.44
N ALA A 72 11.75 -2.60 -0.81
CA ALA A 72 11.56 -2.98 0.59
C ALA A 72 11.73 -1.78 1.54
N ILE A 73 12.71 -0.90 1.30
CA ILE A 73 12.88 0.33 2.09
C ILE A 73 11.62 1.21 2.00
N THR A 74 11.10 1.43 0.80
CA THR A 74 9.88 2.23 0.60
C THR A 74 8.67 1.57 1.27
N GLY A 75 8.47 0.26 1.08
CA GLY A 75 7.36 -0.46 1.70
C GLY A 75 7.40 -0.44 3.24
N MET A 76 8.58 -0.65 3.83
CA MET A 76 8.78 -0.59 5.28
C MET A 76 8.58 0.82 5.84
N LEU A 77 9.03 1.84 5.11
CA LEU A 77 8.78 3.24 5.46
C LEU A 77 7.28 3.55 5.45
N VAL A 78 6.55 3.16 4.40
CA VAL A 78 5.11 3.39 4.27
C VAL A 78 4.35 2.74 5.43
N ALA A 79 4.56 1.45 5.66
CA ALA A 79 3.89 0.72 6.74
C ALA A 79 4.27 1.27 8.12
N GLY A 80 5.56 1.61 8.32
CA GLY A 80 6.06 2.17 9.57
C GLY A 80 5.48 3.55 9.88
N LEU A 81 5.46 4.46 8.90
CA LEU A 81 4.88 5.80 9.06
C LEU A 81 3.38 5.74 9.31
N ALA A 82 2.64 4.85 8.63
CA ALA A 82 1.21 4.69 8.83
C ALA A 82 0.90 4.18 10.24
N LEU A 83 1.58 3.11 10.68
CA LEU A 83 1.41 2.56 12.02
C LEU A 83 1.82 3.58 13.10
N LEU A 84 2.95 4.26 12.93
CA LEU A 84 3.44 5.28 13.86
C LEU A 84 2.45 6.46 13.94
N GLY A 85 1.98 6.96 12.79
CA GLY A 85 1.03 8.06 12.73
C GLY A 85 -0.27 7.75 13.47
N VAL A 86 -0.88 6.60 13.21
CA VAL A 86 -2.13 6.20 13.88
C VAL A 86 -1.90 5.89 15.35
N SER A 87 -0.86 5.12 15.70
CA SER A 87 -0.60 4.69 17.08
C SER A 87 -0.22 5.85 18.00
N ILE A 88 0.71 6.71 17.59
CA ILE A 88 1.11 7.88 18.40
C ILE A 88 -0.07 8.82 18.56
N TYR A 89 -0.82 9.07 17.49
CA TYR A 89 -1.93 10.00 17.58
C TYR A 89 -3.06 9.46 18.48
N TYR A 90 -3.39 8.19 18.36
CA TYR A 90 -4.32 7.52 19.28
C TYR A 90 -3.83 7.56 20.74
N LEU A 91 -2.54 7.34 20.97
CA LEU A 91 -1.95 7.41 22.31
C LEU A 91 -2.01 8.83 22.89
N ILE A 92 -1.77 9.86 22.08
CA ILE A 92 -1.91 11.26 22.51
C ILE A 92 -3.34 11.56 22.95
N LEU A 93 -4.32 11.17 22.14
CA LEU A 93 -5.73 11.44 22.43
C LEU A 93 -6.22 10.68 23.68
N THR A 94 -5.82 9.43 23.86
CA THR A 94 -6.33 8.59 24.96
C THR A 94 -5.52 8.70 26.25
N HIS A 95 -4.19 8.60 26.18
CA HIS A 95 -3.35 8.58 27.37
C HIS A 95 -2.98 9.98 27.86
N PHE A 96 -2.55 10.87 26.96
CA PHE A 96 -2.09 12.21 27.36
C PHE A 96 -3.24 13.20 27.55
N MET A 97 -4.26 13.15 26.69
CA MET A 97 -5.46 14.00 26.83
C MET A 97 -6.56 13.36 27.68
N GLY A 98 -6.44 12.07 28.03
CA GLY A 98 -7.38 11.36 28.91
C GLY A 98 -8.76 11.11 28.30
N LEU A 99 -8.91 11.21 26.97
CA LEU A 99 -10.19 10.97 26.30
C LEU A 99 -10.52 9.49 26.27
N GLN A 100 -11.82 9.16 26.35
CA GLN A 100 -12.26 7.78 26.23
C GLN A 100 -12.04 7.28 24.80
N PRO A 101 -11.64 6.01 24.59
CA PRO A 101 -11.38 5.50 23.24
C PRO A 101 -12.57 5.57 22.29
N ASN A 102 -13.80 5.45 22.80
CA ASN A 102 -15.04 5.57 22.04
C ASN A 102 -15.61 7.00 21.99
N ASP A 103 -14.89 7.99 22.54
CA ASP A 103 -15.31 9.39 22.46
C ASP A 103 -15.36 9.83 21.00
N ARG A 104 -16.40 10.60 20.66
CA ARG A 104 -16.59 11.16 19.32
C ARG A 104 -15.38 11.96 18.86
N ILE A 105 -14.73 12.69 19.79
CA ILE A 105 -13.53 13.47 19.48
C ILE A 105 -12.39 12.55 19.01
N VAL A 106 -12.19 11.40 19.65
CA VAL A 106 -11.14 10.44 19.27
C VAL A 106 -11.45 9.85 17.91
N ILE A 107 -12.69 9.40 17.70
CA ILE A 107 -13.13 8.80 16.43
C ILE A 107 -13.01 9.78 15.27
N ASP A 108 -13.55 10.99 15.40
CA ASP A 108 -13.48 12.02 14.35
C ASP A 108 -12.03 12.41 14.06
N SER A 109 -11.15 12.39 15.07
CA SER A 109 -9.72 12.67 14.90
C SER A 109 -8.98 11.57 14.12
N LEU A 110 -9.24 10.29 14.42
CA LEU A 110 -8.66 9.17 13.69
C LEU A 110 -9.18 9.09 12.25
N VAL A 111 -10.49 9.30 12.05
CA VAL A 111 -11.11 9.35 10.71
C VAL A 111 -10.52 10.51 9.90
N SER A 112 -10.32 11.67 10.52
CA SER A 112 -9.70 12.82 9.87
C SER A 112 -8.26 12.55 9.44
N LEU A 113 -7.50 11.76 10.21
CA LEU A 113 -6.16 11.30 9.80
C LEU A 113 -6.21 10.47 8.53
N GLY A 114 -7.13 9.49 8.46
CA GLY A 114 -7.36 8.71 7.25
C GLY A 114 -7.75 9.63 6.07
N PHE A 115 -8.66 10.57 6.30
CA PHE A 115 -9.10 11.52 5.28
C PHE A 115 -7.95 12.40 4.74
N GLY A 116 -7.06 12.87 5.61
CA GLY A 116 -5.86 13.61 5.20
C GLY A 116 -4.92 12.76 4.35
N ALA A 117 -4.75 11.49 4.71
CA ALA A 117 -3.97 10.54 3.92
C ALA A 117 -4.57 10.34 2.51
N SER A 118 -5.89 10.17 2.43
CA SER A 118 -6.63 9.97 1.17
C SER A 118 -6.57 11.18 0.26
N LEU A 119 -6.66 12.40 0.80
CA LEU A 119 -6.55 13.62 -0.02
C LEU A 119 -5.22 13.69 -0.76
N ILE A 120 -4.10 13.44 -0.06
CA ILE A 120 -2.78 13.47 -0.70
C ILE A 120 -2.62 12.32 -1.69
N SER A 121 -3.04 11.11 -1.32
CA SER A 121 -2.96 9.93 -2.19
C SER A 121 -3.67 10.15 -3.52
N ILE A 122 -4.92 10.62 -3.50
CA ILE A 122 -5.70 10.84 -4.73
C ILE A 122 -5.01 11.80 -5.67
N PHE A 123 -4.54 12.95 -5.18
CA PHE A 123 -3.87 13.94 -6.04
C PHE A 123 -2.49 13.48 -6.50
N ALA A 124 -1.73 12.79 -5.65
CA ALA A 124 -0.41 12.26 -6.03
C ALA A 124 -0.54 11.18 -7.10
N ARG A 125 -1.48 10.25 -6.92
CA ARG A 125 -1.73 9.15 -7.86
C ARG A 125 -2.34 9.64 -9.17
N LEU A 126 -3.36 10.51 -9.12
CA LEU A 126 -3.99 11.04 -10.33
C LEU A 126 -3.02 11.94 -11.10
N GLY A 127 -2.37 12.89 -10.41
CA GLY A 127 -1.43 13.82 -11.03
C GLY A 127 -0.20 13.11 -11.61
N GLY A 128 0.39 12.18 -10.84
CA GLY A 128 1.50 11.36 -11.30
C GLY A 128 1.09 10.42 -12.44
N GLY A 129 -0.08 9.78 -12.33
CA GLY A 129 -0.66 8.89 -13.34
C GLY A 129 -0.91 9.57 -14.69
N ILE A 130 -1.48 10.78 -14.67
CA ILE A 130 -1.67 11.59 -15.89
C ILE A 130 -0.32 11.94 -16.51
N PHE A 131 0.68 12.29 -15.68
CA PHE A 131 2.01 12.64 -16.17
C PHE A 131 2.72 11.44 -16.82
N THR A 132 2.79 10.29 -16.14
CA THR A 132 3.42 9.07 -16.70
C THR A 132 2.69 8.61 -17.95
N LYS A 133 1.36 8.44 -17.91
CA LYS A 133 0.64 7.89 -19.07
C LYS A 133 0.57 8.84 -20.25
N GLY A 134 0.63 10.15 -20.02
CA GLY A 134 0.81 11.12 -21.10
C GLY A 134 2.17 11.00 -21.79
N ALA A 135 3.23 10.75 -21.03
CA ALA A 135 4.59 10.62 -21.55
C ALA A 135 4.85 9.25 -22.20
N ASP A 136 4.47 8.16 -21.54
CA ASP A 136 4.55 6.76 -21.97
C ASP A 136 3.85 6.57 -23.33
N VAL A 137 2.56 6.90 -23.42
CA VAL A 137 1.78 6.75 -24.67
C VAL A 137 2.35 7.61 -25.80
N GLY A 138 2.75 8.85 -25.51
CA GLY A 138 3.32 9.74 -26.51
C GLY A 138 4.69 9.27 -27.02
N GLY A 139 5.54 8.79 -26.10
CA GLY A 139 6.87 8.29 -26.40
C GLY A 139 6.83 7.00 -27.21
N ASP A 140 5.99 6.06 -26.80
CA ASP A 140 5.86 4.75 -27.45
C ASP A 140 5.25 4.82 -28.83
N LEU A 141 4.18 5.61 -29.01
CA LEU A 141 3.55 5.76 -30.32
C LEU A 141 4.50 6.37 -31.35
N VAL A 142 5.11 7.51 -31.02
CA VAL A 142 6.01 8.21 -31.96
C VAL A 142 7.31 7.42 -32.14
N GLY A 143 7.88 6.88 -31.06
CA GLY A 143 9.14 6.14 -31.10
C GLY A 143 9.02 4.81 -31.81
N LYS A 144 8.19 3.90 -31.28
CA LYS A 144 8.13 2.50 -31.73
C LYS A 144 7.32 2.36 -33.03
N VAL A 145 6.19 3.06 -33.15
CA VAL A 145 5.22 2.84 -34.25
C VAL A 145 5.51 3.75 -35.45
N GLU A 146 5.78 5.04 -35.23
CA GLU A 146 5.98 5.98 -36.34
C GLU A 146 7.45 6.04 -36.82
N ALA A 147 8.39 6.22 -35.90
CA ALA A 147 9.81 6.39 -36.21
C ALA A 147 10.58 5.07 -36.31
N GLY A 148 10.03 3.97 -35.77
CA GLY A 148 10.68 2.65 -35.77
C GLY A 148 11.98 2.60 -34.96
N ILE A 149 12.14 3.46 -33.96
CA ILE A 149 13.28 3.44 -33.04
C ILE A 149 12.97 2.56 -31.81
N PRO A 150 14.00 2.02 -31.14
CA PRO A 150 13.82 1.23 -29.92
C PRO A 150 13.05 1.97 -28.81
N GLU A 151 12.47 1.20 -27.89
CA GLU A 151 11.98 1.68 -26.61
C GLU A 151 13.08 2.41 -25.83
N ASP A 152 12.73 3.47 -25.11
CA ASP A 152 13.65 4.28 -24.31
C ASP A 152 14.87 4.82 -25.09
N ASP A 153 14.75 4.99 -26.40
CA ASP A 153 15.86 5.50 -27.21
C ASP A 153 16.17 6.98 -26.87
N PRO A 154 17.45 7.34 -26.63
CA PRO A 154 17.83 8.71 -26.24
C PRO A 154 17.52 9.78 -27.28
N ARG A 155 17.18 9.40 -28.53
CA ARG A 155 16.73 10.31 -29.58
C ARG A 155 15.27 10.73 -29.41
N ASN A 156 14.49 9.97 -28.64
CA ASN A 156 13.10 10.28 -28.35
C ASN A 156 13.02 11.31 -27.21
N PRO A 157 12.49 12.53 -27.45
CA PRO A 157 12.41 13.55 -26.41
C PRO A 157 11.45 13.17 -25.26
N ALA A 158 10.54 12.20 -25.48
CA ALA A 158 9.60 11.76 -24.47
C ALA A 158 10.23 10.83 -23.40
N THR A 159 11.35 10.17 -23.69
CA THR A 159 11.95 9.16 -22.80
C THR A 159 12.31 9.70 -21.41
N ILE A 160 12.76 10.95 -21.33
CA ILE A 160 13.03 11.59 -20.03
C ILE A 160 11.72 11.79 -19.26
N ALA A 161 10.67 12.25 -19.92
CA ALA A 161 9.38 12.47 -19.29
C ALA A 161 8.74 11.16 -18.82
N ASP A 162 8.90 10.09 -19.59
CA ASP A 162 8.42 8.75 -19.24
C ASP A 162 9.08 8.22 -17.98
N ASN A 163 10.42 8.19 -17.97
CA ASN A 163 11.21 7.75 -16.81
C ASN A 163 10.99 8.63 -15.57
N VAL A 164 10.75 9.94 -15.74
CA VAL A 164 10.32 10.82 -14.63
C VAL A 164 8.93 10.43 -14.15
N GLY A 165 8.02 10.13 -15.08
CA GLY A 165 6.68 9.66 -14.81
C GLY A 165 6.64 8.42 -13.94
N ASP A 166 7.49 7.41 -14.20
CA ASP A 166 7.56 6.19 -13.39
C ASP A 166 7.89 6.49 -11.92
N ASN A 167 8.75 7.47 -11.68
CA ASN A 167 9.12 7.86 -10.32
C ASN A 167 8.01 8.69 -9.64
N VAL A 168 7.31 9.54 -10.39
CA VAL A 168 6.27 10.43 -9.84
C VAL A 168 4.93 9.71 -9.67
N GLY A 169 4.50 8.92 -10.65
CA GLY A 169 3.27 8.15 -10.62
C GLY A 169 3.44 6.83 -9.89
N ASP A 170 4.26 5.95 -10.45
CA ASP A 170 4.30 4.54 -10.05
C ASP A 170 5.08 4.33 -8.74
N CYS A 171 5.98 5.25 -8.36
CA CYS A 171 6.64 5.22 -7.06
C CYS A 171 5.98 6.16 -6.04
N ALA A 172 5.93 7.47 -6.30
CA ALA A 172 5.43 8.43 -5.32
C ALA A 172 3.92 8.27 -5.08
N GLY A 173 3.14 8.14 -6.15
CA GLY A 173 1.70 7.92 -6.09
C GLY A 173 1.35 6.59 -5.41
N MET A 174 2.02 5.49 -5.78
CA MET A 174 1.79 4.18 -5.16
C MET A 174 2.15 4.18 -3.67
N ALA A 175 3.25 4.82 -3.26
CA ALA A 175 3.63 4.87 -1.84
C ALA A 175 2.60 5.65 -1.00
N ALA A 176 2.06 6.75 -1.53
CA ALA A 176 0.98 7.50 -0.88
C ALA A 176 -0.35 6.70 -0.83
N ASP A 177 -0.65 5.94 -1.88
CA ASP A 177 -1.81 5.04 -1.97
C ASP A 177 -1.75 3.91 -0.95
N LEU A 178 -0.60 3.25 -0.84
CA LEU A 178 -0.40 2.19 0.15
C LEU A 178 -0.43 2.73 1.59
N PHE A 179 0.11 3.93 1.83
CA PHE A 179 0.00 4.60 3.12
C PHE A 179 -1.46 4.85 3.51
N GLU A 180 -2.23 5.40 2.57
CA GLU A 180 -3.66 5.68 2.71
C GLU A 180 -4.44 4.40 3.04
N THR A 181 -4.27 3.35 2.24
CA THR A 181 -4.99 2.10 2.42
C THR A 181 -4.65 1.48 3.78
N TYR A 182 -3.37 1.53 4.18
CA TYR A 182 -2.95 1.03 5.48
C TYR A 182 -3.56 1.83 6.64
N ALA A 183 -3.49 3.16 6.60
CA ALA A 183 -4.01 4.02 7.66
C ALA A 183 -5.53 3.92 7.77
N VAL A 184 -6.25 3.98 6.65
CA VAL A 184 -7.72 3.95 6.60
C VAL A 184 -8.26 2.59 7.04
N THR A 185 -7.67 1.47 6.64
CA THR A 185 -8.12 0.13 7.07
C THR A 185 -7.93 -0.09 8.57
N VAL A 186 -6.80 0.36 9.13
CA VAL A 186 -6.55 0.32 10.57
C VAL A 186 -7.56 1.18 11.32
N VAL A 187 -7.72 2.45 10.93
CA VAL A 187 -8.67 3.38 11.55
C VAL A 187 -10.09 2.86 11.44
N ALA A 188 -10.53 2.37 10.28
CA ALA A 188 -11.87 1.81 10.10
C ALA A 188 -12.12 0.63 11.05
N THR A 189 -11.13 -0.25 11.22
CA THR A 189 -11.22 -1.37 12.18
C THR A 189 -11.32 -0.87 13.61
N MET A 190 -10.56 0.18 13.99
CA MET A 190 -10.67 0.82 15.32
C MET A 190 -12.04 1.45 15.55
N VAL A 191 -12.62 2.09 14.52
CA VAL A 191 -13.97 2.67 14.60
C VAL A 191 -15.02 1.57 14.78
N LEU A 192 -14.91 0.45 14.05
CA LEU A 192 -15.80 -0.70 14.25
C LEU A 192 -15.66 -1.26 15.68
N ALA A 193 -14.44 -1.35 16.21
CA ALA A 193 -14.23 -1.76 17.59
C ALA A 193 -14.92 -0.81 18.59
N ALA A 194 -14.84 0.51 18.36
CA ALA A 194 -15.50 1.50 19.21
C ALA A 194 -17.04 1.42 19.14
N ILE A 195 -17.60 1.11 17.98
CA ILE A 195 -19.05 0.94 17.79
C ILE A 195 -19.56 -0.32 18.50
N PHE A 196 -18.88 -1.47 18.30
CA PHE A 196 -19.38 -2.76 18.78
C PHE A 196 -19.01 -3.07 20.23
N PHE A 197 -17.89 -2.55 20.72
CA PHE A 197 -17.40 -2.79 22.09
C PHE A 197 -17.45 -1.55 22.97
N GLY A 198 -18.12 -0.48 22.52
CA GLY A 198 -18.29 0.76 23.28
C GLY A 198 -18.89 0.52 24.67
N GLY A 199 -18.28 1.11 25.70
CA GLY A 199 -18.71 0.95 27.10
C GLY A 199 -18.39 -0.40 27.74
N THR A 200 -17.69 -1.30 27.06
CA THR A 200 -17.21 -2.58 27.63
C THR A 200 -15.77 -2.46 28.12
N ALA A 201 -15.36 -3.32 29.05
CA ALA A 201 -13.98 -3.37 29.54
C ALA A 201 -12.96 -3.75 28.46
N VAL A 202 -13.39 -4.36 27.35
CA VAL A 202 -12.50 -4.85 26.28
C VAL A 202 -12.24 -3.79 25.19
N LEU A 203 -12.95 -2.65 25.22
CA LEU A 203 -12.83 -1.58 24.22
C LEU A 203 -11.38 -1.18 23.93
N GLY A 204 -10.58 -0.93 24.96
CA GLY A 204 -9.18 -0.51 24.80
C GLY A 204 -8.35 -1.57 24.07
N ALA A 205 -8.51 -2.84 24.43
CA ALA A 205 -7.82 -3.95 23.77
C ALA A 205 -8.31 -4.16 22.32
N ALA A 206 -9.61 -3.99 22.07
CA ALA A 206 -10.19 -4.09 20.72
C ALA A 206 -9.71 -2.99 19.78
N MET A 207 -9.52 -1.76 20.27
CA MET A 207 -8.94 -0.67 19.48
C MET A 207 -7.43 -0.82 19.26
N LEU A 208 -6.71 -1.49 20.16
CA LEU A 208 -5.29 -1.82 19.98
C LEU A 208 -5.05 -3.02 19.07
N TYR A 209 -6.04 -3.89 18.88
CA TYR A 209 -5.91 -5.12 18.10
C TYR A 209 -5.41 -4.92 16.66
N PRO A 210 -6.00 -4.04 15.81
CA PRO A 210 -5.47 -3.81 14.47
C PRO A 210 -4.05 -3.26 14.48
N LEU A 211 -3.71 -2.39 15.44
CA LEU A 211 -2.34 -1.86 15.59
C LEU A 211 -1.34 -2.96 15.96
N ALA A 212 -1.73 -3.88 16.83
CA ALA A 212 -0.91 -5.03 17.22
C ALA A 212 -0.69 -6.01 16.06
N ILE A 213 -1.73 -6.29 15.26
CA ILE A 213 -1.59 -7.10 14.04
C ILE A 213 -0.59 -6.44 13.09
N CYS A 214 -0.79 -5.15 12.80
CA CYS A 214 0.09 -4.35 11.95
C CYS A 214 1.54 -4.37 12.44
N GLY A 215 1.78 -4.12 13.73
CA GLY A 215 3.10 -4.15 14.34
C GLY A 215 3.77 -5.53 14.24
N ALA A 216 3.03 -6.60 14.52
CA ALA A 216 3.54 -7.96 14.38
C ALA A 216 3.87 -8.30 12.92
N CYS A 217 3.01 -7.91 11.97
CA CYS A 217 3.18 -8.22 10.55
C CYS A 217 4.29 -7.39 9.87
N ILE A 218 4.64 -6.22 10.41
CA ILE A 218 5.83 -5.48 9.98
C ILE A 218 7.09 -6.30 10.29
N LEU A 219 7.18 -6.91 11.47
CA LEU A 219 8.32 -7.75 11.84
C LEU A 219 8.43 -9.00 10.94
N THR A 220 7.29 -9.65 10.64
CA THR A 220 7.27 -10.81 9.75
C THR A 220 7.65 -10.42 8.32
N SER A 221 7.23 -9.23 7.86
CA SER A 221 7.62 -8.68 6.55
C SER A 221 9.12 -8.43 6.46
N ILE A 222 9.75 -7.88 7.52
CA ILE A 222 11.21 -7.73 7.60
C ILE A 222 11.89 -9.09 7.43
N VAL A 223 11.44 -10.10 8.17
CA VAL A 223 12.00 -11.46 8.05
C VAL A 223 11.82 -12.00 6.64
N GLY A 224 10.65 -11.81 6.03
CA GLY A 224 10.34 -12.24 4.67
C GLY A 224 11.26 -11.65 3.60
N THR A 225 11.73 -10.41 3.77
CA THR A 225 12.66 -9.79 2.82
C THR A 225 13.95 -10.58 2.64
N PHE A 226 14.45 -11.26 3.69
CA PHE A 226 15.68 -12.05 3.60
C PHE A 226 15.54 -13.33 2.76
N PHE A 227 14.30 -13.75 2.46
CA PHE A 227 14.00 -14.94 1.67
C PHE A 227 13.77 -14.66 0.19
N VAL A 228 13.70 -13.38 -0.21
CA VAL A 228 13.64 -12.98 -1.62
C VAL A 228 15.04 -13.03 -2.22
N LYS A 229 15.37 -14.20 -2.77
CA LYS A 229 16.64 -14.46 -3.45
C LYS A 229 16.39 -15.23 -4.73
N LEU A 230 17.10 -14.87 -5.79
CA LEU A 230 17.01 -15.57 -7.07
C LEU A 230 17.41 -17.04 -6.88
N GLY A 231 16.52 -17.95 -7.29
CA GLY A 231 16.78 -19.39 -7.26
C GLY A 231 17.59 -19.86 -8.47
N SER A 232 17.93 -21.16 -8.49
CA SER A 232 18.63 -21.83 -9.60
C SER A 232 17.92 -21.67 -10.94
N ASN A 233 16.59 -21.47 -10.93
CA ASN A 233 15.76 -21.37 -12.12
C ASN A 233 15.75 -19.95 -12.73
N GLY A 234 16.44 -18.97 -12.12
CA GLY A 234 16.53 -17.59 -12.63
C GLY A 234 15.22 -16.79 -12.62
N SER A 235 14.14 -17.34 -12.06
CA SER A 235 12.82 -16.69 -12.05
C SER A 235 12.73 -15.60 -10.98
N ILE A 236 12.52 -14.35 -11.43
CA ILE A 236 12.29 -13.19 -10.56
C ILE A 236 10.99 -13.36 -9.78
N MET A 237 9.89 -13.70 -10.46
CA MET A 237 8.59 -13.90 -9.80
C MET A 237 8.66 -15.00 -8.75
N GLY A 238 9.35 -16.11 -9.04
CA GLY A 238 9.54 -17.17 -8.06
C GLY A 238 10.26 -16.71 -6.79
N ALA A 239 11.23 -15.80 -6.91
CA ALA A 239 11.90 -15.20 -5.75
C ALA A 239 10.94 -14.33 -4.92
N LEU A 240 10.10 -13.53 -5.57
CA LEU A 240 9.09 -12.71 -4.90
C LEU A 240 8.03 -13.56 -4.19
N TYR A 241 7.53 -14.62 -4.84
CA TYR A 241 6.59 -15.56 -4.23
C TYR A 241 7.15 -16.24 -2.99
N LYS A 242 8.42 -16.63 -3.02
CA LYS A 242 9.07 -17.23 -1.86
C LYS A 242 9.06 -16.28 -0.67
N GLY A 243 9.38 -15.00 -0.87
CA GLY A 243 9.29 -13.99 0.19
C GLY A 243 7.86 -13.78 0.69
N LEU A 244 6.89 -13.73 -0.24
CA LEU A 244 5.48 -13.57 0.11
C LEU A 244 4.94 -14.74 0.93
N ILE A 245 5.25 -15.99 0.54
CA ILE A 245 4.82 -17.20 1.26
C ILE A 245 5.41 -17.21 2.67
N VAL A 246 6.72 -16.94 2.80
CA VAL A 246 7.37 -16.88 4.12
C VAL A 246 6.73 -15.79 4.98
N THR A 247 6.49 -14.61 4.42
CA THR A 247 5.82 -13.51 5.13
C THR A 247 4.41 -13.90 5.55
N GLY A 248 3.63 -14.52 4.66
CA GLY A 248 2.26 -14.95 4.94
C GLY A 248 2.19 -15.98 6.06
N LEU A 249 3.04 -17.02 6.00
CA LEU A 249 3.11 -18.06 7.03
C LEU A 249 3.54 -17.49 8.39
N LEU A 250 4.55 -16.61 8.42
CA LEU A 250 4.98 -15.95 9.65
C LEU A 250 3.91 -14.98 10.16
N SER A 251 3.15 -14.34 9.28
CA SER A 251 2.05 -13.44 9.67
C SER A 251 0.91 -14.18 10.35
N ILE A 252 0.66 -15.46 10.05
CA ILE A 252 -0.29 -16.29 10.82
C ILE A 252 0.14 -16.35 12.29
N VAL A 253 1.44 -16.55 12.54
CA VAL A 253 1.99 -16.53 13.91
C VAL A 253 1.87 -15.12 14.51
N GLY A 254 2.19 -14.08 13.74
CA GLY A 254 2.04 -12.68 14.14
C GLY A 254 0.60 -12.32 14.56
N LEU A 255 -0.40 -12.76 13.79
CA LEU A 255 -1.81 -12.63 14.12
C LEU A 255 -2.16 -13.36 15.43
N GLY A 256 -1.61 -14.56 15.64
CA GLY A 256 -1.82 -15.34 16.86
C GLY A 256 -1.26 -14.64 18.09
N VAL A 257 -0.04 -14.09 17.99
CA VAL A 257 0.60 -13.29 19.04
C VAL A 257 -0.20 -12.02 19.33
N ALA A 258 -0.60 -11.28 18.29
CA ALA A 258 -1.42 -10.08 18.44
C ALA A 258 -2.75 -10.38 19.13
N THR A 259 -3.40 -11.49 18.77
CA THR A 259 -4.65 -11.94 19.39
C THR A 259 -4.44 -12.30 20.86
N GLN A 260 -3.40 -13.09 21.18
CA GLN A 260 -3.09 -13.49 22.55
C GLN A 260 -2.77 -12.30 23.46
N VAL A 261 -2.00 -11.31 22.98
CA VAL A 261 -1.52 -10.18 23.80
C VAL A 261 -2.61 -9.13 24.04
N THR A 262 -3.55 -8.97 23.11
CA THR A 262 -4.59 -7.93 23.21
C THR A 262 -5.90 -8.48 23.76
N LEU A 263 -6.54 -9.40 23.05
CA LEU A 263 -7.91 -9.85 23.29
C LEU A 263 -7.98 -11.20 24.02
N GLY A 264 -6.92 -12.02 23.92
CA GLY A 264 -6.94 -13.41 24.30
C GLY A 264 -7.79 -14.28 23.36
N TRP A 265 -7.89 -15.58 23.63
CA TRP A 265 -8.66 -16.53 22.81
C TRP A 265 -10.10 -16.74 23.29
N GLY A 266 -10.48 -16.11 24.40
CA GLY A 266 -11.77 -16.28 25.06
C GLY A 266 -12.89 -15.45 24.44
N GLU A 267 -14.00 -15.38 25.16
CA GLU A 267 -15.11 -14.49 24.84
C GLU A 267 -14.71 -13.02 25.06
N ILE A 268 -14.97 -12.19 24.04
CA ILE A 268 -14.66 -10.76 24.03
C ILE A 268 -15.90 -9.94 24.34
N GLY A 269 -17.07 -10.46 23.94
CA GLY A 269 -18.36 -9.82 24.15
C GLY A 269 -19.43 -10.40 23.23
N THR A 270 -20.68 -10.08 23.52
CA THR A 270 -21.83 -10.46 22.69
C THR A 270 -22.30 -9.24 21.88
N VAL A 271 -22.31 -9.37 20.55
CA VAL A 271 -22.78 -8.34 19.63
C VAL A 271 -23.95 -8.89 18.84
N ALA A 272 -25.09 -8.18 18.86
CA ALA A 272 -26.31 -8.61 18.16
C ALA A 272 -26.75 -10.06 18.50
N GLY A 273 -26.55 -10.50 19.75
CA GLY A 273 -26.88 -11.84 20.20
C GLY A 273 -25.89 -12.94 19.81
N MET A 274 -24.78 -12.60 19.14
CA MET A 274 -23.69 -13.51 18.81
C MET A 274 -22.49 -13.30 19.72
N VAL A 275 -22.01 -14.38 20.34
CA VAL A 275 -20.78 -14.37 21.14
C VAL A 275 -19.59 -14.25 20.20
N ILE A 276 -18.85 -13.15 20.31
CA ILE A 276 -17.60 -12.95 19.59
C ILE A 276 -16.46 -13.44 20.49
N THR A 277 -15.60 -14.28 19.94
CA THR A 277 -14.39 -14.78 20.60
C THR A 277 -13.13 -14.33 19.87
N GLY A 278 -11.99 -14.26 20.56
CA GLY A 278 -10.71 -13.94 19.92
C GLY A 278 -10.34 -14.95 18.82
N LYS A 279 -10.80 -16.20 18.94
CA LYS A 279 -10.67 -17.22 17.89
C LYS A 279 -11.41 -16.82 16.62
N ASN A 280 -12.62 -16.26 16.73
CA ASN A 280 -13.38 -15.81 15.56
C ASN A 280 -12.65 -14.69 14.83
N LEU A 281 -12.10 -13.72 15.57
CA LEU A 281 -11.33 -12.62 14.97
C LEU A 281 -10.01 -13.10 14.32
N PHE A 282 -9.33 -14.05 14.95
CA PHE A 282 -8.15 -14.69 14.36
C PHE A 282 -8.49 -15.41 13.04
N ILE A 283 -9.61 -16.15 13.00
CA ILE A 283 -10.10 -16.81 11.78
C ILE A 283 -10.42 -15.77 10.70
N CYS A 284 -11.05 -14.65 11.05
CA CYS A 284 -11.28 -13.56 10.09
C CYS A 284 -9.98 -13.02 9.50
N GLY A 285 -8.95 -12.83 10.33
CA GLY A 285 -7.62 -12.44 9.86
C GLY A 285 -6.97 -13.48 8.94
N LEU A 286 -7.12 -14.77 9.26
CA LEU A 286 -6.64 -15.86 8.41
C LEU A 286 -7.36 -15.90 7.05
N ILE A 287 -8.68 -15.68 7.04
CA ILE A 287 -9.45 -15.56 5.80
C ILE A 287 -8.92 -14.38 4.97
N GLY A 288 -8.61 -13.24 5.59
CA GLY A 288 -7.97 -12.10 4.91
C GLY A 288 -6.63 -12.45 4.26
N LEU A 289 -5.78 -13.23 4.94
CA LEU A 289 -4.52 -13.71 4.37
C LEU A 289 -4.73 -14.67 3.20
N VAL A 290 -5.70 -15.59 3.29
CA VAL A 290 -6.05 -16.51 2.20
C VAL A 290 -6.57 -15.74 0.99
N VAL A 291 -7.48 -14.79 1.20
CA VAL A 291 -8.02 -13.93 0.12
C VAL A 291 -6.89 -13.15 -0.55
N THR A 292 -5.96 -12.59 0.23
CA THR A 292 -4.78 -11.89 -0.32
C THR A 292 -3.92 -12.83 -1.18
N GLY A 293 -3.66 -14.06 -0.70
CA GLY A 293 -2.94 -15.06 -1.48
C GLY A 293 -3.64 -15.44 -2.78
N LEU A 294 -4.97 -15.59 -2.74
CA LEU A 294 -5.78 -15.86 -3.93
C LEU A 294 -5.74 -14.70 -4.93
N ILE A 295 -5.84 -13.46 -4.47
CA ILE A 295 -5.72 -12.27 -5.32
C ILE A 295 -4.38 -12.29 -6.06
N VAL A 296 -3.26 -12.51 -5.36
CA VAL A 296 -1.93 -12.53 -5.99
C VAL A 296 -1.80 -13.64 -7.05
N VAL A 297 -2.29 -14.85 -6.76
CA VAL A 297 -2.20 -15.98 -7.71
C VAL A 297 -3.11 -15.75 -8.92
N ILE A 298 -4.32 -15.25 -8.72
CA ILE A 298 -5.26 -14.95 -9.80
C ILE A 298 -4.70 -13.82 -10.67
N THR A 299 -4.21 -12.74 -10.07
CA THR A 299 -3.62 -11.62 -10.81
C THR A 299 -2.45 -12.09 -11.67
N GLU A 300 -1.51 -12.88 -11.14
CA GLU A 300 -0.40 -13.42 -11.95
C GLU A 300 -0.89 -14.32 -13.11
N TYR A 301 -1.95 -15.10 -12.91
CA TYR A 301 -2.51 -15.91 -13.99
C TYR A 301 -3.03 -15.05 -15.15
N TYR A 302 -3.64 -13.90 -14.85
CA TYR A 302 -4.19 -12.98 -15.85
C TYR A 302 -3.16 -12.02 -16.44
N THR A 303 -2.05 -11.74 -15.75
CA THR A 303 -1.04 -10.75 -16.19
C THR A 303 0.32 -11.33 -16.59
N GLY A 304 0.60 -12.61 -16.29
CA GLY A 304 1.90 -13.25 -16.58
C GLY A 304 2.11 -13.63 -18.05
N THR A 305 3.29 -13.33 -18.60
CA THR A 305 3.67 -13.49 -20.03
C THR A 305 3.75 -14.92 -20.58
N ASN A 306 3.50 -15.93 -19.74
CA ASN A 306 3.49 -17.35 -20.13
C ASN A 306 2.19 -18.06 -19.72
N LYS A 307 1.11 -17.31 -19.56
CA LYS A 307 -0.20 -17.82 -19.15
C LYS A 307 -1.19 -17.71 -20.30
N ARG A 308 -2.20 -18.59 -20.29
CA ARG A 308 -3.22 -18.66 -21.35
C ARG A 308 -3.87 -17.30 -21.65
N PRO A 309 -4.26 -16.46 -20.67
CA PRO A 309 -4.89 -15.17 -20.95
C PRO A 309 -3.99 -14.23 -21.75
N VAL A 310 -2.76 -13.99 -21.29
CA VAL A 310 -1.79 -13.13 -21.98
C VAL A 310 -1.36 -13.70 -23.34
N ASN A 311 -1.15 -15.02 -23.42
CA ASN A 311 -0.80 -15.67 -24.69
C ASN A 311 -1.92 -15.51 -25.73
N SER A 312 -3.19 -15.50 -25.30
CA SER A 312 -4.34 -15.29 -26.19
C SER A 312 -4.39 -13.86 -26.75
N ILE A 313 -4.02 -12.87 -25.93
CA ILE A 313 -3.91 -11.46 -26.33
C ILE A 313 -2.76 -11.28 -27.33
N ALA A 314 -1.59 -11.86 -27.04
CA ALA A 314 -0.45 -11.83 -27.94
C ALA A 314 -0.76 -12.49 -29.30
N GLN A 315 -1.48 -13.62 -29.31
CA GLN A 315 -1.95 -14.27 -30.53
C GLN A 315 -2.96 -13.39 -31.31
N ALA A 316 -3.86 -12.70 -30.61
CA ALA A 316 -4.82 -11.79 -31.23
C ALA A 316 -4.15 -10.57 -31.89
N SER A 317 -2.90 -10.25 -31.55
CA SER A 317 -2.11 -9.21 -32.23
C SER A 317 -1.73 -9.57 -33.66
N VAL A 318 -1.71 -10.87 -34.03
CA VAL A 318 -1.42 -11.32 -35.41
C VAL A 318 -2.52 -10.91 -36.38
N THR A 319 -3.76 -10.78 -35.90
CA THR A 319 -4.93 -10.41 -36.73
C THR A 319 -5.23 -8.91 -36.73
N GLY A 320 -4.44 -8.11 -36.00
CA GLY A 320 -4.49 -6.65 -36.00
C GLY A 320 -4.70 -6.02 -34.61
N HIS A 321 -4.67 -4.69 -34.56
CA HIS A 321 -4.80 -3.93 -33.30
C HIS A 321 -6.21 -4.05 -32.69
N GLY A 322 -7.26 -4.07 -33.51
CA GLY A 322 -8.65 -4.13 -33.02
C GLY A 322 -8.97 -5.44 -32.30
N THR A 323 -8.50 -6.57 -32.82
CA THR A 323 -8.65 -7.89 -32.19
C THR A 323 -7.86 -7.98 -30.89
N ASN A 324 -6.67 -7.38 -30.84
CA ASN A 324 -5.88 -7.27 -29.61
C ASN A 324 -6.65 -6.50 -28.51
N VAL A 325 -7.24 -5.35 -28.84
CA VAL A 325 -8.02 -4.56 -27.87
C VAL A 325 -9.27 -5.31 -27.39
N ILE A 326 -10.03 -5.92 -28.31
CA ILE A 326 -11.23 -6.71 -27.95
C ILE A 326 -10.85 -7.88 -27.03
N GLN A 327 -9.79 -8.61 -27.36
CA GLN A 327 -9.33 -9.73 -26.54
C GLN A 327 -8.82 -9.26 -25.18
N GLY A 328 -8.08 -8.15 -25.12
CA GLY A 328 -7.60 -7.56 -23.86
C GLY A 328 -8.74 -7.14 -22.93
N LEU A 329 -9.78 -6.49 -23.48
CA LEU A 329 -10.97 -6.09 -22.71
C LEU A 329 -11.82 -7.29 -22.26
N ALA A 330 -11.88 -8.36 -23.06
CA ALA A 330 -12.61 -9.57 -22.69
C ALA A 330 -11.90 -10.40 -21.60
N VAL A 331 -10.58 -10.26 -21.48
CA VAL A 331 -9.75 -10.95 -20.48
C VAL A 331 -9.65 -10.18 -19.16
N SER A 332 -9.77 -8.84 -19.20
CA SER A 332 -9.74 -7.95 -18.03
C SER A 332 -11.00 -8.07 -17.19
#